data_AF-A0A0P0Z3L3-F1
#
_entry.id   AF-A0A0P0Z3L3-F1
#
_cell.length_a   1.000
_cell.length_b   1.000
_cell.length_c   1.000
_cell.angle_alpha   90.00
_cell.angle_beta   90.00
_cell.angle_gamma   90.00
#
_symmetry.space_group_name_H-M   'P 1'
#
loop_
_entity.id
_entity.type
_entity.pdbx_description
1 polymer ?
#
loop_
_entity_poly.entity_id
_entity_poly.type
_entity_poly.pdbx_seq_one_letter_code
_entity_poly.pdbx_strand_id
1 'polypeptide(L)'
;MPNPTRRIAMMLCLALATPALAQAPAPETSAPAAGAAVPAEPAAPAEPAEITALSPYISDVQVLGPWTAENASGVWRTVLLQKAGEPTGNRFFVQQLQENDGTLSLVSSTEITEVAELDGAIVGYRADQPSEDSPSTLSLYLDIVPLDGEISETYELFMTPGEAYRFGPASN
;
A
#
# COMPACT_ATOMS: atom_id res chain seq x y z
N MET A 1 -43.66 40.53 16.55
CA MET A 1 -44.81 40.15 15.71
C MET A 1 -44.73 38.66 15.40
N PRO A 2 -45.51 37.80 16.08
CA PRO A 2 -45.65 36.39 15.73
C PRO A 2 -47.09 36.05 15.34
N ASN A 3 -47.31 35.21 14.31
CA ASN A 3 -48.52 34.40 14.17
C ASN A 3 -48.36 33.29 13.10
N PRO A 4 -49.25 32.28 13.08
CA PRO A 4 -48.90 30.84 13.07
C PRO A 4 -49.41 30.17 11.77
N THR A 5 -49.38 28.85 11.56
CA THR A 5 -50.52 27.95 11.88
C THR A 5 -50.29 26.60 11.20
N ARG A 6 -50.25 25.52 11.99
CA ARG A 6 -50.51 24.13 11.53
C ARG A 6 -52.02 23.96 11.34
N ARG A 7 -52.48 23.27 10.29
CA ARG A 7 -53.73 22.48 10.32
C ARG A 7 -53.61 21.25 9.41
N ILE A 8 -53.79 20.10 10.04
CA ILE A 8 -53.97 18.75 9.47
C ILE A 8 -55.45 18.61 9.06
N ALA A 9 -55.72 17.97 7.93
CA ALA A 9 -57.01 17.33 7.68
C ALA A 9 -56.81 16.08 6.80
N MET A 10 -57.08 14.94 7.42
CA MET A 10 -57.20 13.61 6.83
C MET A 10 -58.67 13.37 6.52
N MET A 11 -59.02 12.92 5.31
CA MET A 11 -60.33 12.29 5.10
C MET A 11 -60.27 11.24 3.98
N LEU A 12 -60.52 10.02 4.41
CA LEU A 12 -60.67 8.77 3.67
C LEU A 12 -62.16 8.62 3.29
N CYS A 13 -62.48 8.13 2.08
CA CYS A 13 -63.63 7.23 1.83
C CYS A 13 -63.61 6.64 0.41
N LEU A 14 -63.75 5.32 0.34
CA LEU A 14 -63.95 4.47 -0.85
C LEU A 14 -65.42 4.47 -1.33
N ALA A 15 -65.65 4.23 -2.63
CA ALA A 15 -66.70 3.34 -3.20
C ALA A 15 -66.58 3.32 -4.75
N LEU A 16 -66.18 2.21 -5.38
CA LEU A 16 -66.98 1.10 -5.99
C LEU A 16 -67.48 1.33 -7.45
N ALA A 17 -67.22 0.29 -8.27
CA ALA A 17 -67.97 -0.22 -9.45
C ALA A 17 -67.51 0.09 -10.90
N THR A 18 -67.12 -0.98 -11.59
CA THR A 18 -66.91 -1.24 -13.05
C THR A 18 -68.25 -1.55 -13.79
N PRO A 19 -68.37 -1.86 -15.12
CA PRO A 19 -67.40 -1.96 -16.25
C PRO A 19 -67.88 -1.34 -17.62
N ALA A 20 -67.08 -1.55 -18.69
CA ALA A 20 -67.49 -1.90 -20.07
C ALA A 20 -67.21 -0.90 -21.24
N LEU A 21 -66.21 -1.32 -22.04
CA LEU A 21 -66.08 -1.35 -23.51
C LEU A 21 -66.04 -0.08 -24.39
N ALA A 22 -64.94 -0.05 -25.17
CA ALA A 22 -64.81 0.29 -26.59
C ALA A 22 -64.53 1.76 -26.99
N GLN A 23 -63.27 2.05 -27.36
CA GLN A 23 -62.83 2.20 -28.76
C GLN A 23 -61.34 2.58 -28.82
N ALA A 24 -60.57 1.84 -29.62
CA ALA A 24 -59.19 2.16 -29.94
C ALA A 24 -59.13 3.12 -31.14
N PRO A 25 -58.29 4.16 -31.09
CA PRO A 25 -57.56 4.65 -32.25
C PRO A 25 -56.07 4.24 -32.16
N ALA A 26 -55.51 3.96 -33.33
CA ALA A 26 -54.20 3.35 -33.56
C ALA A 26 -53.02 4.10 -32.90
N PRO A 27 -51.95 3.39 -32.47
CA PRO A 27 -50.73 4.06 -32.05
C PRO A 27 -50.03 4.63 -33.28
N GLU A 28 -49.88 5.95 -33.31
CA GLU A 28 -48.89 6.60 -34.16
C GLU A 28 -47.51 6.15 -33.70
N THR A 29 -46.83 5.39 -34.57
CA THR A 29 -45.43 4.97 -34.39
C THR A 29 -44.56 6.22 -34.29
N SER A 30 -44.30 6.67 -33.07
CA SER A 30 -43.24 7.63 -32.78
C SER A 30 -41.91 6.91 -33.00
N ALA A 31 -41.20 7.26 -34.07
CA ALA A 31 -39.86 6.75 -34.32
C ALA A 31 -38.95 7.07 -33.13
N PRO A 32 -38.09 6.13 -32.67
CA PRO A 32 -37.18 6.41 -31.57
C PRO A 32 -36.23 7.53 -32.00
N ALA A 33 -36.20 8.62 -31.22
CA ALA A 33 -35.19 9.65 -31.33
C ALA A 33 -33.82 9.00 -31.25
N ALA A 34 -33.00 9.20 -32.29
CA ALA A 34 -31.61 8.76 -32.31
C ALA A 34 -30.90 9.36 -31.10
N GLY A 35 -30.62 8.54 -30.10
CA GLY A 35 -29.83 8.93 -28.94
C GLY A 35 -28.47 9.43 -29.42
N ALA A 36 -28.17 10.70 -29.15
CA ALA A 36 -26.84 11.23 -29.36
C ALA A 36 -25.86 10.36 -28.57
N ALA A 37 -24.88 9.78 -29.27
CA ALA A 37 -23.83 9.01 -28.64
C ALA A 37 -23.08 9.92 -27.64
N VAL A 38 -23.21 9.62 -26.35
CA VAL A 38 -22.38 10.23 -25.32
C VAL A 38 -20.95 9.78 -25.61
N PRO A 39 -19.97 10.68 -25.71
CA PRO A 39 -18.57 10.31 -25.87
C PRO A 39 -18.17 9.33 -24.75
N ALA A 40 -17.65 8.17 -25.14
CA ALA A 40 -17.14 7.20 -24.17
C ALA A 40 -15.97 7.82 -23.42
N GLU A 41 -16.07 7.85 -22.10
CA GLU A 41 -14.98 8.28 -21.23
C GLU A 41 -13.80 7.31 -21.41
N PRO A 42 -12.55 7.80 -21.57
CA PRO A 42 -11.40 6.93 -21.70
C PRO A 42 -11.29 6.00 -20.50
N ALA A 43 -11.17 4.69 -20.74
CA ALA A 43 -10.91 3.73 -19.67
C ALA A 43 -9.59 4.08 -18.97
N ALA A 44 -9.61 4.10 -17.64
CA ALA A 44 -8.39 4.26 -16.85
C ALA A 44 -7.39 3.15 -17.24
N PRO A 45 -6.09 3.46 -17.31
CA PRO A 45 -5.07 2.44 -17.53
C PRO A 45 -5.16 1.39 -16.42
N ALA A 46 -5.03 0.12 -16.82
CA ALA A 46 -4.98 -0.97 -15.85
C ALA A 46 -3.76 -0.80 -14.94
N GLU A 47 -3.94 -1.03 -13.64
CA GLU A 47 -2.83 -1.01 -12.71
C GLU A 47 -1.85 -2.15 -13.00
N PRO A 48 -0.53 -1.94 -12.79
CA PRO A 48 0.47 -2.99 -12.97
C PRO A 48 0.17 -4.20 -12.07
N ALA A 49 0.44 -5.40 -12.58
CA ALA A 49 0.21 -6.64 -11.85
C ALA A 49 1.04 -6.70 -10.55
N GLU A 50 2.21 -6.08 -10.55
CA GLU A 50 3.15 -6.01 -9.43
C GLU A 50 2.56 -5.23 -8.25
N ILE A 51 1.78 -4.18 -8.52
CA ILE A 51 1.11 -3.38 -7.48
C ILE A 51 -0.07 -4.17 -6.90
N THR A 52 -0.86 -4.80 -7.75
CA THR A 52 -2.02 -5.60 -7.30
C THR A 52 -1.63 -6.89 -6.57
N ALA A 53 -0.43 -7.42 -6.84
CA ALA A 53 0.12 -8.61 -6.17
C ALA A 53 0.89 -8.28 -4.87
N LEU A 54 1.11 -6.99 -4.56
CA LEU A 54 1.83 -6.59 -3.35
C LEU A 54 1.04 -7.00 -2.10
N SER A 55 1.71 -7.65 -1.14
CA SER A 55 1.06 -8.05 0.11
C SER A 55 0.60 -6.81 0.88
N PRO A 56 -0.63 -6.81 1.43
CA PRO A 56 -1.13 -5.69 2.22
C PRO A 56 -0.43 -5.54 3.58
N TYR A 57 0.42 -6.50 3.95
CA TYR A 57 1.24 -6.44 5.16
C TYR A 57 2.60 -5.80 4.91
N ILE A 58 2.96 -5.49 3.67
CA ILE A 58 4.15 -4.70 3.38
C ILE A 58 3.81 -3.25 3.72
N SER A 59 4.43 -2.72 4.75
CA SER A 59 4.24 -1.33 5.17
C SER A 59 5.22 -0.38 4.48
N ASP A 60 6.41 -0.86 4.12
CA ASP A 60 7.42 -0.05 3.45
C ASP A 60 8.39 -0.88 2.59
N VAL A 61 8.87 -0.27 1.50
CA VAL A 61 9.88 -0.84 0.59
C VAL A 61 10.81 0.28 0.14
N GLN A 62 12.11 0.15 0.42
CA GLN A 62 13.10 1.17 0.04
C GLN A 62 14.28 0.54 -0.72
N VAL A 63 14.73 1.21 -1.79
CA VAL A 63 15.99 0.87 -2.48
C VAL A 63 17.10 1.73 -1.87
N LEU A 64 18.17 1.09 -1.38
CA LEU A 64 19.17 1.75 -0.53
C LEU A 64 20.47 2.13 -1.25
N GLY A 65 20.81 1.45 -2.33
CA GLY A 65 22.04 1.73 -3.08
C GLY A 65 22.58 0.49 -3.79
N PRO A 66 23.66 0.66 -4.56
CA PRO A 66 24.26 -0.44 -5.30
C PRO A 66 25.03 -1.40 -4.39
N TRP A 67 25.23 -2.62 -4.87
CA TRP A 67 26.24 -3.56 -4.36
C TRP A 67 26.95 -4.25 -5.50
N THR A 68 28.17 -4.67 -5.25
CA THR A 68 28.94 -5.56 -6.12
C THR A 68 29.54 -6.70 -5.30
N ALA A 69 29.54 -7.89 -5.90
CA ALA A 69 30.25 -9.09 -5.48
C ALA A 69 30.95 -9.67 -6.71
N GLU A 70 31.93 -10.56 -6.51
CA GLU A 70 32.90 -11.02 -7.55
C GLU A 70 32.39 -11.05 -9.00
N ASN A 71 31.23 -11.66 -9.26
CA ASN A 71 30.62 -11.79 -10.59
C ASN A 71 29.17 -11.27 -10.67
N ALA A 72 28.72 -10.46 -9.70
CA ALA A 72 27.35 -9.99 -9.64
C ALA A 72 27.27 -8.57 -9.10
N SER A 73 26.30 -7.80 -9.59
CA SER A 73 26.00 -6.47 -9.10
C SER A 73 24.51 -6.21 -9.10
N GLY A 74 24.08 -5.27 -8.29
CA GLY A 74 22.71 -4.77 -8.35
C GLY A 74 22.44 -3.82 -7.21
N VAL A 75 21.27 -3.92 -6.59
CA VAL A 75 20.83 -2.99 -5.55
C VAL A 75 20.37 -3.69 -4.28
N TRP A 76 20.60 -3.03 -3.15
CA TRP A 76 20.02 -3.37 -1.87
C TRP A 76 18.58 -2.85 -1.81
N ARG A 77 17.68 -3.69 -1.31
CA ARG A 77 16.29 -3.31 -1.04
C ARG A 77 15.88 -3.75 0.35
N THR A 78 15.20 -2.90 1.10
CA THR A 78 14.52 -3.28 2.34
C THR A 78 13.05 -3.56 2.08
N VAL A 79 12.50 -4.44 2.90
CA VAL A 79 11.06 -4.70 2.95
C VAL A 79 10.68 -4.79 4.42
N LEU A 80 9.78 -3.89 4.86
CA LEU A 80 9.19 -3.94 6.19
C LEU A 80 7.80 -4.55 6.09
N LEU A 81 7.58 -5.62 6.85
CA LEU A 81 6.27 -6.22 7.03
C LEU A 81 5.74 -5.83 8.41
N GLN A 82 4.49 -5.38 8.44
CA GLN A 82 3.75 -5.12 9.66
C GLN A 82 2.38 -5.81 9.58
N LYS A 83 2.14 -6.75 10.48
CA LYS A 83 0.85 -7.45 10.52
C LYS A 83 -0.22 -6.56 11.13
N ALA A 84 -1.38 -6.51 10.47
CA ALA A 84 -2.50 -5.69 10.93
C ALA A 84 -2.90 -6.06 12.37
N GLY A 85 -2.94 -5.07 13.25
CA GLY A 85 -3.29 -5.25 14.67
C GLY A 85 -2.16 -5.75 15.57
N GLU A 86 -0.95 -5.94 15.04
CA GLU A 86 0.24 -6.38 15.80
C GLU A 86 1.38 -5.34 15.65
N PRO A 87 1.41 -4.30 16.49
CA PRO A 87 2.39 -3.21 16.36
C PRO A 87 3.84 -3.64 16.62
N THR A 88 4.03 -4.74 17.34
CA THR A 88 5.33 -5.37 17.66
C THR A 88 5.75 -6.45 16.66
N GLY A 89 4.88 -6.81 15.71
CA GLY A 89 5.14 -7.87 14.73
C GLY A 89 5.97 -7.42 13.53
N ASN A 90 6.86 -6.44 13.70
CA ASN A 90 7.66 -5.90 12.61
C ASN A 90 8.65 -6.97 12.13
N ARG A 91 8.57 -7.33 10.85
CA ARG A 91 9.55 -8.22 10.23
C ARG A 91 10.32 -7.44 9.19
N PHE A 92 11.61 -7.30 9.43
CA PHE A 92 12.49 -6.50 8.60
C PHE A 92 13.37 -7.39 7.74
N PHE A 93 13.34 -7.13 6.43
CA PHE A 93 14.12 -7.89 5.46
C PHE A 93 15.06 -6.98 4.70
N VAL A 94 16.27 -7.46 4.46
CA VAL A 94 17.20 -6.88 3.50
C VAL A 94 17.42 -7.85 2.34
N GLN A 95 17.24 -7.35 1.14
CA GLN A 95 17.27 -8.11 -0.10
C GLN A 95 18.39 -7.62 -1.01
N GLN A 96 19.08 -8.57 -1.64
CA GLN A 96 19.97 -8.29 -2.77
C GLN A 96 19.20 -8.57 -4.05
N LEU A 97 18.98 -7.53 -4.83
CA LEU A 97 18.48 -7.65 -6.20
C LEU A 97 19.68 -7.58 -7.13
N GLN A 98 19.91 -8.60 -7.95
CA GLN A 98 20.92 -8.57 -9.00
C GLN A 98 20.30 -8.00 -10.26
N GLU A 99 21.06 -7.12 -10.91
CA GLU A 99 20.71 -6.58 -12.21
C GLU A 99 21.45 -7.36 -13.30
N ASN A 100 20.70 -7.95 -14.23
CA ASN A 100 21.23 -8.63 -15.40
C ASN A 100 20.46 -8.12 -16.63
N ASP A 101 21.18 -7.56 -17.62
CA ASP A 101 20.60 -7.05 -18.87
C ASP A 101 19.37 -6.13 -18.66
N GLY A 102 19.44 -5.24 -17.66
CA GLY A 102 18.36 -4.32 -17.30
C GLY A 102 17.16 -4.95 -16.59
N THR A 103 17.26 -6.23 -16.21
CA THR A 103 16.26 -6.95 -15.42
C THR A 103 16.75 -7.16 -14.00
N LEU A 104 15.93 -6.80 -13.01
CA LEU A 104 16.20 -7.07 -11.60
C LEU A 104 15.64 -8.43 -11.20
N SER A 105 16.45 -9.21 -10.47
CA SER A 105 16.08 -10.52 -9.93
C SER A 105 16.51 -10.62 -8.47
N LEU A 106 15.65 -11.21 -7.62
CA LEU A 106 15.98 -11.43 -6.21
C LEU A 106 17.01 -12.55 -6.08
N VAL A 107 18.18 -12.25 -5.51
CA VAL A 107 19.25 -13.23 -5.25
C VAL A 107 19.19 -13.74 -3.83
N SER A 108 19.04 -12.83 -2.87
CA SER A 108 18.97 -13.18 -1.46
C SER A 108 17.97 -12.29 -0.72
N SER A 109 17.39 -12.85 0.33
CA SER A 109 16.48 -12.14 1.25
C SER A 109 16.83 -12.60 2.66
N THR A 110 17.37 -11.68 3.45
CA THR A 110 17.78 -11.92 4.84
C THR A 110 16.78 -11.26 5.76
N GLU A 111 16.17 -12.04 6.66
CA GLU A 111 15.38 -11.50 7.77
C GLU A 111 16.31 -11.12 8.91
N ILE A 112 16.15 -9.91 9.45
CA ILE A 112 16.85 -9.45 10.66
C ILE A 112 15.97 -9.83 11.84
N THR A 113 16.20 -11.03 12.38
CA THR A 113 15.31 -11.66 13.35
C THR A 113 15.27 -10.95 14.69
N GLU A 114 16.37 -10.29 15.05
CA GLU A 114 16.52 -9.52 16.27
C GLU A 114 15.52 -8.36 16.33
N VAL A 115 15.10 -7.81 15.18
CA VAL A 115 14.07 -6.76 15.13
C VAL A 115 12.75 -7.22 15.76
N ALA A 116 12.38 -8.49 15.60
CA ALA A 116 11.16 -9.04 16.18
C ALA A 116 11.27 -9.25 17.70
N GLU A 117 12.49 -9.23 18.24
CA GLU A 117 12.77 -9.32 19.68
C GLU A 117 12.77 -7.94 20.36
N LEU A 118 12.80 -6.87 19.57
CA LEU A 118 12.72 -5.50 20.07
C LEU A 118 11.25 -5.17 20.36
N ASP A 119 10.93 -4.87 21.63
CA ASP A 119 9.60 -4.53 22.11
C ASP A 119 9.20 -3.09 21.69
N GLY A 120 9.19 -2.85 20.37
CA GLY A 120 8.99 -1.53 19.79
C GLY A 120 8.55 -1.53 18.34
N ALA A 121 8.24 -0.33 17.86
CA ALA A 121 7.88 -0.07 16.46
C ALA A 121 9.05 0.56 15.72
N ILE A 122 9.35 0.06 14.51
CA ILE A 122 10.25 0.78 13.59
C ILE A 122 9.48 2.00 13.08
N VAL A 123 9.97 3.20 13.39
CA VAL A 123 9.36 4.47 12.93
C VAL A 123 10.11 5.08 11.76
N GLY A 124 11.32 4.62 11.51
CA GLY A 124 12.13 5.04 10.38
C GLY A 124 13.40 4.22 10.28
N TYR A 125 14.01 4.22 9.10
CA TYR A 125 15.34 3.71 8.91
C TYR A 125 16.02 4.45 7.75
N ARG A 126 17.36 4.50 7.77
CA ARG A 126 18.16 5.19 6.76
C ARG A 126 19.45 4.44 6.50
N ALA A 127 19.84 4.37 5.23
CA ALA A 127 21.15 3.85 4.86
C ALA A 127 22.17 4.99 4.85
N ASP A 128 23.36 4.71 5.34
CA ASP A 128 24.52 5.55 5.08
C ASP A 128 25.03 5.32 3.66
N GLN A 129 25.65 6.36 3.11
CA GLN A 129 26.29 6.26 1.81
C GLN A 129 27.48 5.27 1.91
N PRO A 130 27.62 4.34 0.95
CA PRO A 130 28.79 3.47 0.92
C PRO A 130 30.08 4.30 0.90
N SER A 131 31.08 3.90 1.67
CA SER A 131 32.40 4.53 1.64
C SER A 131 33.20 4.07 0.43
N GLU A 132 34.19 4.87 0.01
CA GLU A 132 35.10 4.49 -1.07
C GLU A 132 35.87 3.19 -0.77
N ASP A 133 36.16 2.95 0.51
CA ASP A 133 36.85 1.74 1.00
C ASP A 133 35.93 0.51 1.08
N SER A 134 34.61 0.70 1.04
CA SER A 134 33.62 -0.38 1.17
C SER A 134 32.35 -0.06 0.36
N PRO A 135 32.45 0.05 -0.98
CA PRO A 135 31.38 0.56 -1.83
C PRO A 135 30.16 -0.37 -1.94
N SER A 136 30.31 -1.63 -1.52
CA SER A 136 29.27 -2.67 -1.56
C SER A 136 28.66 -2.96 -0.19
N THR A 137 29.20 -2.35 0.85
CA THR A 137 28.73 -2.53 2.23
C THR A 137 27.52 -1.63 2.48
N LEU A 138 26.53 -2.19 3.16
CA LEU A 138 25.36 -1.49 3.62
C LEU A 138 25.46 -1.26 5.14
N SER A 139 25.45 0.01 5.55
CA SER A 139 25.17 0.43 6.93
C SER A 139 23.78 1.03 6.98
N LEU A 140 22.91 0.47 7.81
CA LEU A 140 21.54 0.91 7.99
C LEU A 140 21.29 1.24 9.46
N TYR A 141 20.69 2.40 9.73
CA TYR A 141 20.27 2.81 11.05
C TYR A 141 18.76 2.72 11.15
N LEU A 142 18.26 2.01 12.15
CA LEU A 142 16.85 1.81 12.42
C LEU A 142 16.49 2.58 13.69
N ASP A 143 15.49 3.44 13.59
CA ASP A 143 14.94 4.16 14.74
C ASP A 143 13.71 3.41 15.26
N ILE A 144 13.79 2.95 16.50
CA ILE A 144 12.80 2.09 17.14
C ILE A 144 12.22 2.81 18.33
N VAL A 145 10.90 2.96 18.35
CA VAL A 145 10.17 3.53 19.49
C VAL A 145 9.66 2.38 20.36
N PRO A 146 10.12 2.25 21.61
CA PRO A 146 9.58 1.30 22.56
C PRO A 146 8.08 1.48 22.79
N LEU A 147 7.36 0.39 23.06
CA LEU A 147 5.89 0.45 23.24
C LEU A 147 5.44 1.24 24.47
N ASP A 148 6.28 1.34 25.49
CA ASP A 148 6.00 2.12 26.70
C ASP A 148 6.11 3.64 26.47
N GLY A 149 6.49 4.06 25.27
CA GLY A 149 6.59 5.46 24.87
C GLY A 149 7.87 6.13 25.35
N GLU A 150 8.88 5.35 25.73
CA GLU A 150 10.23 5.86 25.97
C GLU A 150 10.86 6.45 24.70
N ILE A 151 12.06 7.03 24.87
CA ILE A 151 12.78 7.71 23.80
C ILE A 151 13.16 6.68 22.73
N SER A 152 13.09 7.08 21.45
CA SER A 152 13.56 6.25 20.36
C SER A 152 15.00 5.81 20.56
N GLU A 153 15.24 4.51 20.38
CA GLU A 153 16.57 3.92 20.33
C GLU A 153 16.99 3.73 18.87
N THR A 154 18.26 3.98 18.56
CA THR A 154 18.81 3.74 17.23
C THR A 154 19.66 2.48 17.25
N TYR A 155 19.34 1.56 16.34
CA TYR A 155 20.09 0.33 16.10
C TYR A 155 20.81 0.43 14.76
N GLU A 156 21.97 -0.19 14.65
CA GLU A 156 22.75 -0.28 13.42
C GLU A 156 22.74 -1.73 12.90
N LEU A 157 22.46 -1.86 11.61
CA LEU A 157 22.62 -3.07 10.82
C LEU A 157 23.77 -2.85 9.83
N PHE A 158 24.75 -3.75 9.86
CA PHE A 158 25.86 -3.77 8.92
C PHE A 158 25.82 -5.05 8.09
N MET A 159 25.90 -4.91 6.77
CA MET A 159 25.88 -6.03 5.82
C MET A 159 26.93 -5.87 4.73
N THR A 160 27.62 -6.97 4.44
CA THR A 160 28.54 -7.11 3.32
C THR A 160 28.12 -8.32 2.50
N PRO A 161 28.10 -8.25 1.14
CA PRO A 161 27.70 -9.39 0.32
C PRO A 161 28.53 -10.64 0.62
N GLY A 162 27.86 -11.76 0.89
CA GLY A 162 28.51 -13.04 1.18
C GLY A 162 29.00 -13.23 2.63
N GLU A 163 28.87 -12.20 3.48
CA GLU A 163 29.25 -12.27 4.89
C GLU A 163 28.03 -12.29 5.81
N ALA A 164 28.24 -12.71 7.07
CA ALA A 164 27.21 -12.59 8.10
C ALA A 164 26.96 -11.12 8.45
N TYR A 165 25.70 -10.75 8.67
CA TYR A 165 25.37 -9.41 9.12
C TYR A 165 25.72 -9.21 10.60
N ARG A 166 25.81 -7.94 11.00
CA ARG A 166 25.90 -7.54 12.41
C ARG A 166 24.76 -6.59 12.72
N PHE A 167 24.06 -6.82 13.82
CA PHE A 167 22.98 -5.97 14.29
C PHE A 167 23.15 -5.67 15.78
N GLY A 168 22.89 -4.43 16.19
CA GLY A 168 22.97 -4.03 17.59
C GLY A 168 22.75 -2.54 17.80
N PRO A 169 22.84 -2.04 19.05
CA PRO A 169 22.72 -0.62 19.33
C PRO A 169 23.76 0.20 18.56
N ALA A 170 23.33 1.32 17.96
CA ALA A 170 24.24 2.22 17.26
C ALA A 170 25.18 2.89 18.27
N SER A 171 26.48 2.88 17.97
CA SER A 171 27.51 3.53 18.79
C SER A 171 27.79 4.93 18.24
N ASN A 172 27.62 5.97 19.06
CA ASN A 172 28.11 7.32 18.73
C ASN A 172 29.57 7.50 19.12
#